data_AF-A0AAW0F9L3-F1
#
_entry.id   AF-A0AAW0F9L3-F1
#
_cell.length_a   1.000
_cell.length_b   1.000
_cell.length_c   1.000
_cell.angle_alpha   90.00
_cell.angle_beta   90.00
_cell.angle_gamma   90.00
#
_symmetry.space_group_name_H-M   'P 1'
#
loop_
_entity.id
_entity.type
_entity.pdbx_description
1 polymer ?
#
loop_
_entity_poly.entity_id
_entity_poly.type
_entity_poly.pdbx_seq_one_letter_code
_entity_poly.pdbx_strand_id
1 'polypeptide(L)'
;MLPTRTRSIPAPSRSALDENFTLSFPPATQHGTQALDLAYYFHSTTYWDTPWYAAEHPVPPPIAEKRPSIFQYSWEYHGSKRVLYGVGLFEDLSYCWYTVQWDSSQDADPNDTRAVQRSAQYLPRPQPWDQAALVSAHETYGETIAGFAESYEGTGQWCGTGECWDLASDAFKYFAQFDYVPKPLGSTARTHGHLIFEGKAVGAGLENQIGRWRGGDDRVRRGDIVQWITAKLKMPNGGEATMGAPDHTAVIVSDCVPSVQVRDGMIVKPGEVGTIEVVEQGKSTAPKRAKYDLKMLREGELWIYRPVGMVEYLGTDVVPKCPEHVGALSI
;
A
#
# COMPACT_ATOMS: atom_id res chain seq x y z
N MET A 1 -30.92 -20.32 -29.28
CA MET A 1 -30.22 -19.42 -28.33
C MET A 1 -28.87 -19.10 -28.92
N LEU A 2 -28.61 -17.83 -29.24
CA LEU A 2 -27.34 -17.36 -29.80
C LEU A 2 -26.38 -17.00 -28.66
N PRO A 3 -25.07 -17.27 -28.78
CA PRO A 3 -24.10 -16.95 -27.73
C PRO A 3 -23.84 -15.44 -27.69
N THR A 4 -23.97 -14.87 -26.50
CA THR A 4 -23.68 -13.47 -26.19
C THR A 4 -22.17 -13.24 -26.30
N ARG A 5 -21.74 -12.47 -27.30
CA ARG A 5 -20.36 -11.99 -27.45
C ARG A 5 -20.00 -11.12 -26.24
N THR A 6 -19.08 -11.57 -25.41
CA THR A 6 -18.38 -10.75 -24.41
C THR A 6 -17.66 -9.62 -25.16
N ARG A 7 -18.08 -8.38 -24.93
CA ARG A 7 -17.37 -7.18 -25.39
C ARG A 7 -16.04 -7.11 -24.62
N SER A 8 -14.93 -7.32 -25.31
CA SER A 8 -13.60 -6.97 -24.80
C SER A 8 -13.57 -5.46 -24.56
N ILE A 9 -13.44 -5.05 -23.31
CA ILE A 9 -13.20 -3.66 -22.95
C ILE A 9 -11.77 -3.32 -23.42
N PRO A 10 -11.55 -2.34 -24.31
CA PRO A 10 -10.21 -1.95 -24.70
C PRO A 10 -9.49 -1.38 -23.48
N ALA A 11 -8.24 -1.81 -23.24
CA ALA A 11 -7.39 -1.17 -22.25
C ALA A 11 -7.24 0.33 -22.61
N PRO A 12 -7.31 1.25 -21.62
CA PRO A 12 -7.11 2.66 -21.88
C PRO A 12 -5.73 2.90 -22.48
N SER A 13 -5.66 3.67 -23.58
CA SER A 13 -4.40 4.04 -24.22
C SER A 13 -3.57 4.87 -23.24
N ARG A 14 -2.45 4.32 -22.76
CA ARG A 14 -1.50 5.04 -21.90
C ARG A 14 -0.94 6.23 -22.68
N SER A 15 -0.92 7.39 -22.04
CA SER A 15 -0.30 8.59 -22.63
C SER A 15 1.23 8.41 -22.64
N ALA A 16 1.95 9.04 -23.57
CA ALA A 16 3.43 9.00 -23.59
C ALA A 16 4.08 9.57 -22.30
N LEU A 17 3.31 10.30 -21.48
CA LEU A 17 3.75 10.77 -20.15
C LEU A 17 3.61 9.68 -19.06
N ASP A 18 2.71 8.71 -19.22
CA ASP A 18 2.62 7.55 -18.32
C ASP A 18 3.84 6.63 -18.45
N GLU A 19 4.45 6.56 -19.65
CA GLU A 19 5.61 5.69 -19.88
C GLU A 19 6.85 6.12 -19.09
N ASN A 20 7.00 7.42 -18.78
CA ASN A 20 8.11 7.95 -17.98
C ASN A 20 7.80 8.03 -16.47
N PHE A 21 6.54 7.83 -16.08
CA PHE A 21 6.10 7.87 -14.68
C PHE A 21 6.08 6.46 -14.06
N THR A 22 7.24 5.82 -14.03
CA THR A 22 7.44 4.59 -13.24
C THR A 22 8.17 4.94 -11.95
N LEU A 23 7.60 4.53 -10.82
CA LEU A 23 8.23 4.62 -9.50
C LEU A 23 8.79 3.24 -9.10
N SER A 24 9.69 3.22 -8.12
CA SER A 24 10.26 1.99 -7.57
C SER A 24 9.27 1.19 -6.71
N PHE A 25 8.19 1.84 -6.25
CA PHE A 25 7.20 1.28 -5.35
C PHE A 25 5.76 1.69 -5.74
N PRO A 26 4.76 0.80 -5.60
CA PRO A 26 4.92 -0.64 -5.37
C PRO A 26 5.64 -1.32 -6.55
N PRO A 27 6.17 -2.55 -6.38
CA PRO A 27 6.89 -3.25 -7.43
C PRO A 27 6.07 -3.38 -8.73
N ALA A 28 6.76 -3.39 -9.86
CA ALA A 28 6.13 -3.62 -11.16
C ALA A 28 5.44 -4.99 -11.21
N THR A 29 4.29 -5.04 -11.88
CA THR A 29 3.42 -6.22 -11.98
C THR A 29 3.27 -6.66 -13.42
N GLN A 30 3.03 -7.95 -13.64
CA GLN A 30 2.85 -8.49 -14.98
C GLN A 30 1.41 -8.31 -15.48
N HIS A 31 0.43 -8.45 -14.59
CA HIS A 31 -1.00 -8.44 -14.91
C HIS A 31 -1.72 -7.21 -14.36
N GLY A 32 -1.00 -6.24 -13.80
CA GLY A 32 -1.52 -4.94 -13.37
C GLY A 32 -1.61 -4.75 -11.86
N THR A 33 -1.75 -5.82 -11.08
CA THR A 33 -1.66 -5.79 -9.61
C THR A 33 -0.90 -7.01 -9.09
N GLN A 34 -0.29 -6.88 -7.91
CA GLN A 34 0.45 -7.99 -7.29
C GLN A 34 -0.48 -9.16 -6.94
N ALA A 35 -1.71 -8.85 -6.53
CA ALA A 35 -2.72 -9.86 -6.28
C ALA A 35 -3.10 -10.65 -7.54
N LEU A 36 -3.25 -9.99 -8.69
CA LEU A 36 -3.60 -10.68 -9.93
C LEU A 36 -2.43 -11.54 -10.41
N ASP A 37 -1.18 -11.07 -10.25
CA ASP A 37 0.01 -11.89 -10.52
C ASP A 37 0.01 -13.18 -9.70
N LEU A 38 -0.31 -13.10 -8.40
CA LEU A 38 -0.45 -14.30 -7.58
C LEU A 38 -1.68 -15.14 -7.98
N ALA A 39 -2.81 -14.52 -8.32
CA ALA A 39 -3.99 -15.26 -8.75
C ALA A 39 -3.68 -16.15 -9.97
N TYR A 40 -2.97 -15.61 -10.98
CA TYR A 40 -2.56 -16.38 -12.17
C TYR A 40 -1.71 -17.61 -11.85
N TYR A 41 -0.97 -17.62 -10.75
CA TYR A 41 -0.24 -18.81 -10.30
C TYR A 41 -1.16 -20.00 -9.97
N PHE A 42 -2.40 -19.72 -9.55
CA PHE A 42 -3.40 -20.74 -9.24
C PHE A 42 -4.28 -21.12 -10.43
N HIS A 43 -4.09 -20.51 -11.60
CA HIS A 43 -4.81 -20.91 -12.80
C HIS A 43 -4.58 -22.40 -13.13
N SER A 44 -5.59 -23.12 -13.61
CA SER A 44 -5.51 -24.58 -13.85
C SER A 44 -4.43 -25.01 -14.84
N THR A 45 -3.97 -24.10 -15.71
CA THR A 45 -2.91 -24.37 -16.69
C THR A 45 -1.49 -24.06 -16.20
N THR A 46 -1.32 -23.46 -15.01
CA THR A 46 0.00 -23.11 -14.46
C THR A 46 0.69 -24.35 -13.91
N TYR A 47 1.87 -24.69 -14.42
CA TYR A 47 2.60 -25.86 -13.92
C TYR A 47 3.20 -25.60 -12.53
N TRP A 48 3.05 -26.57 -11.61
CA TRP A 48 3.65 -26.55 -10.27
C TRP A 48 4.72 -27.64 -10.16
N ASP A 49 5.94 -27.26 -9.80
CA ASP A 49 7.07 -28.18 -9.67
C ASP A 49 7.00 -29.05 -8.41
N THR A 50 6.31 -28.58 -7.36
CA THR A 50 6.26 -29.25 -6.05
C THR A 50 4.88 -29.12 -5.40
N PRO A 51 4.47 -30.07 -4.55
CA PRO A 51 3.26 -29.98 -3.75
C PRO A 51 3.47 -29.09 -2.51
N TRP A 52 3.95 -27.85 -2.70
CA TRP A 52 4.26 -26.90 -1.63
C TRP A 52 3.09 -26.67 -0.66
N TYR A 53 1.85 -26.83 -1.13
CA TYR A 53 0.64 -26.71 -0.35
C TYR A 53 0.56 -27.75 0.78
N ALA A 54 1.27 -28.87 0.68
CA ALA A 54 1.31 -29.91 1.71
C ALA A 54 2.41 -29.71 2.76
N ALA A 55 3.24 -28.67 2.63
CA ALA A 55 4.28 -28.36 3.60
C ALA A 55 3.71 -27.85 4.93
N GLU A 56 4.52 -27.94 6.00
CA GLU A 56 4.18 -27.38 7.32
C GLU A 56 3.94 -25.86 7.26
N HIS A 57 4.66 -25.17 6.40
CA HIS A 57 4.52 -23.74 6.13
C HIS A 57 4.19 -23.52 4.66
N PRO A 58 2.90 -23.66 4.27
CA PRO A 58 2.50 -23.65 2.87
C PRO A 58 2.51 -22.22 2.31
N VAL A 59 3.63 -21.83 1.72
CA VAL A 59 3.79 -20.54 1.04
C VAL A 59 3.89 -20.78 -0.46
N PRO A 60 3.03 -20.15 -1.29
CA PRO A 60 3.13 -20.26 -2.74
C PRO A 60 4.50 -19.78 -3.24
N PRO A 61 5.17 -20.54 -4.14
CA PRO A 61 6.47 -20.19 -4.68
C PRO A 61 6.64 -18.75 -5.19
N PRO A 62 5.65 -18.12 -5.90
CA PRO A 62 5.81 -16.74 -6.36
C PRO A 62 5.99 -15.71 -5.25
N ILE A 63 5.56 -16.02 -4.03
CA ILE A 63 5.67 -15.14 -2.86
C ILE A 63 6.57 -15.69 -1.76
N ALA A 64 7.33 -16.75 -2.03
CA ALA A 64 8.22 -17.37 -1.05
C ALA A 64 9.35 -16.42 -0.64
N GLU A 65 9.95 -15.72 -1.61
CA GLU A 65 11.06 -14.78 -1.39
C GLU A 65 10.58 -13.34 -1.14
N LYS A 66 9.42 -12.98 -1.70
CA LYS A 66 8.81 -11.64 -1.59
C LYS A 66 7.39 -11.78 -1.08
N ARG A 67 7.25 -11.93 0.24
CA ARG A 67 5.95 -12.10 0.88
C ARG A 67 5.13 -10.82 0.78
N PRO A 68 3.79 -10.92 0.66
CA PRO A 68 2.91 -9.78 0.85
C PRO A 68 3.11 -9.17 2.24
N SER A 69 2.78 -7.89 2.39
CA SER A 69 2.91 -7.19 3.68
C SER A 69 2.11 -7.85 4.79
N ILE A 70 0.95 -8.41 4.46
CA ILE A 70 0.19 -9.29 5.35
C ILE A 70 -0.12 -10.58 4.61
N PHE A 71 0.27 -11.71 5.21
CA PHE A 71 0.00 -13.03 4.69
C PHE A 71 -0.55 -13.92 5.80
N GLN A 72 -1.70 -14.54 5.55
CA GLN A 72 -2.31 -15.49 6.47
C GLN A 72 -2.79 -16.72 5.71
N TYR A 73 -2.84 -17.85 6.39
CA TYR A 73 -3.41 -19.07 5.85
C TYR A 73 -4.13 -19.84 6.95
N SER A 74 -5.04 -20.71 6.54
CA SER A 74 -5.75 -21.62 7.43
C SER A 74 -6.00 -22.96 6.76
N TRP A 75 -6.27 -23.95 7.60
CA TRP A 75 -6.47 -25.33 7.19
C TRP A 75 -7.85 -25.80 7.57
N GLU A 76 -8.43 -26.63 6.71
CA GLU A 76 -9.66 -27.36 6.98
C GLU A 76 -9.46 -28.84 6.64
N TYR A 77 -9.96 -29.71 7.51
CA TYR A 77 -9.75 -31.16 7.45
C TYR A 77 -11.09 -31.89 7.44
N HIS A 78 -11.28 -32.74 6.45
CA HIS A 78 -12.46 -33.61 6.31
C HIS A 78 -12.00 -35.04 6.01
N GLY A 79 -11.64 -35.77 7.06
CA GLY A 79 -11.01 -37.08 6.93
C GLY A 79 -9.64 -36.96 6.25
N SER A 80 -9.46 -37.63 5.11
CA SER A 80 -8.23 -37.54 4.31
C SER A 80 -8.15 -36.28 3.44
N LYS A 81 -9.30 -35.62 3.19
CA LYS A 81 -9.36 -34.38 2.41
C LYS A 81 -8.83 -33.21 3.23
N ARG A 82 -7.94 -32.44 2.62
CA ARG A 82 -7.39 -31.20 3.16
C ARG A 82 -7.74 -30.04 2.25
N VAL A 83 -8.06 -28.91 2.85
CA VAL A 83 -8.24 -27.64 2.16
C VAL A 83 -7.34 -26.61 2.82
N LEU A 84 -6.47 -26.00 2.04
CA LEU A 84 -5.66 -24.85 2.39
C LEU A 84 -6.35 -23.60 1.87
N TYR A 85 -6.59 -22.64 2.73
CA TYR A 85 -6.99 -21.29 2.37
C TYR A 85 -5.84 -20.35 2.66
N GLY A 86 -5.60 -19.38 1.78
CA GLY A 86 -4.62 -18.34 2.03
C GLY A 86 -5.06 -17.00 1.50
N VAL A 87 -4.55 -15.95 2.13
CA VAL A 87 -4.77 -14.56 1.74
C VAL A 87 -3.44 -13.79 1.78
N GLY A 88 -3.22 -12.95 0.78
CA GLY A 88 -2.17 -11.94 0.76
C GLY A 88 -2.74 -10.55 0.53
N LEU A 89 -2.42 -9.60 1.42
CA LEU A 89 -2.57 -8.17 1.20
C LEU A 89 -1.21 -7.60 0.79
N PHE A 90 -1.16 -7.06 -0.41
CA PHE A 90 0.07 -6.57 -1.02
C PHE A 90 0.29 -5.08 -0.79
N GLU A 91 1.50 -4.62 -1.09
CA GLU A 91 1.93 -3.23 -0.91
C GLU A 91 1.12 -2.23 -1.76
N ASP A 92 0.52 -2.68 -2.87
CA ASP A 92 -0.41 -1.90 -3.68
C ASP A 92 -1.86 -1.95 -3.19
N LEU A 93 -2.08 -2.50 -1.99
CA LEU A 93 -3.36 -2.76 -1.31
C LEU A 93 -4.32 -3.70 -2.05
N SER A 94 -3.83 -4.42 -3.06
CA SER A 94 -4.61 -5.49 -3.69
C SER A 94 -4.65 -6.75 -2.81
N TYR A 95 -5.73 -7.53 -2.90
CA TYR A 95 -5.89 -8.80 -2.19
C TYR A 95 -5.86 -9.97 -3.14
N CYS A 96 -5.19 -11.06 -2.78
CA CYS A 96 -5.38 -12.37 -3.39
C CYS A 96 -5.79 -13.38 -2.32
N TRP A 97 -6.95 -14.00 -2.49
CA TRP A 97 -7.34 -15.23 -1.80
C TRP A 97 -7.08 -16.41 -2.71
N TYR A 98 -6.62 -17.51 -2.14
CA TYR A 98 -6.49 -18.77 -2.86
C TYR A 98 -6.98 -19.94 -2.03
N THR A 99 -7.31 -21.01 -2.74
CA THR A 99 -7.71 -22.28 -2.14
C THR A 99 -7.02 -23.41 -2.88
N VAL A 100 -6.50 -24.37 -2.12
CA VAL A 100 -5.96 -25.63 -2.65
C VAL A 100 -6.60 -26.78 -1.88
N GLN A 101 -7.21 -27.72 -2.58
CA GLN A 101 -7.86 -28.89 -2.01
C GLN A 101 -7.24 -30.16 -2.59
N TRP A 102 -6.90 -31.13 -1.73
CA TRP A 102 -6.34 -32.42 -2.12
C TRP A 102 -6.69 -33.51 -1.11
N ASP A 103 -6.40 -34.75 -1.48
CA ASP A 103 -6.46 -35.90 -0.57
C ASP A 103 -5.06 -36.23 -0.04
N SER A 104 -4.86 -36.14 1.27
CA SER A 104 -3.56 -36.40 1.92
C SER A 104 -3.19 -37.89 2.07
N SER A 105 -4.09 -38.79 1.71
CA SER A 105 -3.81 -40.23 1.63
C SER A 105 -3.22 -40.67 0.29
N GLN A 106 -3.15 -39.75 -0.69
CA GLN A 106 -2.64 -40.01 -2.03
C GLN A 106 -1.43 -39.12 -2.31
N ASP A 107 -0.36 -39.74 -2.81
CA ASP A 107 0.76 -39.02 -3.39
C ASP A 107 0.43 -38.71 -4.86
N ALA A 108 -0.32 -37.63 -5.07
CA ALA A 108 -0.79 -37.20 -6.38
C ALA A 108 0.14 -36.15 -6.98
N ASP A 109 0.29 -36.19 -8.31
CA ASP A 109 0.91 -35.09 -9.06
C ASP A 109 0.17 -33.78 -8.75
N PRO A 110 0.87 -32.71 -8.31
CA PRO A 110 0.26 -31.41 -8.03
C PRO A 110 -0.47 -30.79 -9.24
N ASN A 111 -0.25 -31.32 -10.44
CA ASN A 111 -0.87 -30.90 -11.69
C ASN A 111 -2.04 -31.80 -12.15
N ASP A 112 -2.37 -32.91 -11.45
CA ASP A 112 -3.60 -33.67 -11.73
C ASP A 112 -4.81 -32.93 -11.12
N THR A 113 -5.49 -32.16 -11.97
CA THR A 113 -6.68 -31.37 -11.60
C THR A 113 -7.85 -32.17 -11.00
N ARG A 114 -7.84 -33.50 -11.11
CA ARG A 114 -8.85 -34.37 -10.48
C ARG A 114 -8.50 -34.68 -9.03
N ALA A 115 -7.22 -34.71 -8.70
CA ALA A 115 -6.70 -35.01 -7.36
C ALA A 115 -6.42 -33.73 -6.55
N VAL A 116 -5.98 -32.67 -7.24
CA VAL A 116 -5.61 -31.37 -6.65
C VAL A 116 -6.43 -30.28 -7.33
N GLN A 117 -7.37 -29.71 -6.57
CA GLN A 117 -8.20 -28.59 -7.03
C GLN A 117 -7.62 -27.29 -6.49
N ARG A 118 -7.50 -26.28 -7.34
CA ARG A 118 -6.99 -24.97 -6.95
C ARG A 118 -7.82 -23.86 -7.58
N SER A 119 -7.95 -22.76 -6.85
CA SER A 119 -8.64 -21.55 -7.30
C SER A 119 -8.08 -20.32 -6.61
N ALA A 120 -8.23 -19.17 -7.26
CA ALA A 120 -7.91 -17.89 -6.64
C ALA A 120 -8.98 -16.84 -6.97
N GLN A 121 -9.14 -15.91 -6.05
CA GLN A 121 -9.95 -14.72 -6.18
C GLN A 121 -9.12 -13.51 -5.79
N TYR A 122 -9.39 -12.35 -6.37
CA TYR A 122 -8.61 -11.15 -6.08
C TYR A 122 -9.46 -9.89 -6.04
N LEU A 123 -9.02 -8.91 -5.23
CA LEU A 123 -9.41 -7.52 -5.40
C LEU A 123 -8.25 -6.76 -6.03
N PRO A 124 -8.50 -5.93 -7.06
CA PRO A 124 -7.47 -5.04 -7.58
C PRO A 124 -7.12 -3.97 -6.54
N ARG A 125 -6.16 -3.10 -6.87
CA ARG A 125 -5.89 -1.89 -6.10
C ARG A 125 -7.21 -1.13 -5.83
N PRO A 126 -7.47 -0.67 -4.60
CA PRO A 126 -8.65 0.12 -4.28
C PRO A 126 -8.77 1.34 -5.19
N GLN A 127 -10.02 1.71 -5.50
CA GLN A 127 -10.26 2.92 -6.27
C GLN A 127 -9.98 4.16 -5.42
N PRO A 128 -9.49 5.25 -6.02
CA PRO A 128 -9.34 6.51 -5.32
C PRO A 128 -10.67 6.99 -4.75
N TRP A 129 -10.65 7.49 -3.53
CA TRP A 129 -11.80 8.07 -2.86
C TRP A 129 -12.08 9.49 -3.34
N ASP A 130 -13.34 9.89 -3.25
CA ASP A 130 -13.75 11.27 -3.49
C ASP A 130 -13.35 12.19 -2.34
N GLN A 131 -13.60 13.49 -2.51
CA GLN A 131 -13.26 14.49 -1.51
C GLN A 131 -13.98 14.25 -0.17
N ALA A 132 -15.26 13.89 -0.20
CA ALA A 132 -16.07 13.76 1.00
C ALA A 132 -15.56 12.62 1.89
N ALA A 133 -15.28 11.46 1.30
CA ALA A 133 -14.70 10.32 2.01
C ALA A 133 -13.31 10.64 2.58
N LEU A 134 -12.47 11.34 1.80
CA LEU A 134 -11.12 11.73 2.23
C LEU A 134 -11.11 12.80 3.34
N VAL A 135 -12.07 13.72 3.33
CA VAL A 135 -12.27 14.69 4.41
C VAL A 135 -12.76 13.99 5.67
N SER A 136 -13.76 13.11 5.54
CA SER A 136 -14.27 12.33 6.68
C SER A 136 -13.19 11.46 7.33
N ALA A 137 -12.32 10.84 6.52
CA ALA A 137 -11.18 10.10 7.04
C ALA A 137 -10.18 11.00 7.79
N HIS A 138 -9.88 12.19 7.26
CA HIS A 138 -9.06 13.16 7.98
C HIS A 138 -9.69 13.61 9.30
N GLU A 139 -10.98 13.90 9.32
CA GLU A 139 -11.70 14.27 10.56
C GLU A 139 -11.69 13.14 11.59
N THR A 140 -11.69 11.88 11.12
CA THR A 140 -11.67 10.69 11.98
C THR A 140 -10.28 10.41 12.55
N TYR A 141 -9.23 10.54 11.74
CA TYR A 141 -7.88 10.06 12.09
C TYR A 141 -6.83 11.16 12.25
N GLY A 142 -6.94 12.23 11.46
CA GLY A 142 -5.84 13.16 11.20
C GLY A 142 -5.33 13.89 12.44
N GLU A 143 -6.25 14.48 13.22
CA GLU A 143 -5.86 15.25 14.41
C GLU A 143 -5.24 14.35 15.48
N THR A 144 -5.80 13.17 15.71
CA THR A 144 -5.26 12.22 16.70
C THR A 144 -3.87 11.73 16.31
N ILE A 145 -3.62 11.45 15.02
CA ILE A 145 -2.31 10.99 14.55
C ILE A 145 -1.27 12.12 14.65
N ALA A 146 -1.61 13.33 14.21
CA ALA A 146 -0.71 14.46 14.32
C ALA A 146 -0.41 14.81 15.78
N GLY A 147 -1.44 14.87 16.63
CA GLY A 147 -1.29 15.13 18.07
C GLY A 147 -0.48 14.04 18.78
N PHE A 148 -0.63 12.77 18.39
CA PHE A 148 0.21 11.67 18.90
C PHE A 148 1.68 11.93 18.58
N ALA A 149 2.02 12.23 17.32
CA ALA A 149 3.40 12.50 16.93
C ALA A 149 3.98 13.74 17.64
N GLU A 150 3.21 14.83 17.72
CA GLU A 150 3.61 16.06 18.41
C GLU A 150 3.81 15.87 19.92
N SER A 151 3.12 14.91 20.54
CA SER A 151 3.32 14.62 21.97
C SER A 151 4.74 14.18 22.33
N TYR A 152 5.51 13.70 21.35
CA TYR A 152 6.93 13.37 21.49
C TYR A 152 7.88 14.50 21.11
N GLU A 153 7.40 15.52 20.39
CA GLU A 153 8.23 16.63 19.89
C GLU A 153 8.90 17.37 21.04
N GLY A 154 10.24 17.48 21.00
CA GLY A 154 11.00 18.24 21.98
C GLY A 154 11.10 17.61 23.37
N THR A 155 10.50 16.42 23.58
CA THR A 155 10.58 15.69 24.85
C THR A 155 11.94 15.03 25.09
N GLY A 156 12.68 14.79 24.01
CA GLY A 156 13.89 13.95 24.04
C GLY A 156 13.62 12.45 24.19
N GLN A 157 12.35 12.03 24.23
CA GLN A 157 11.95 10.62 24.30
C GLN A 157 11.60 10.10 22.90
N TRP A 158 12.05 8.88 22.60
CA TRP A 158 11.71 8.20 21.35
C TRP A 158 10.32 7.56 21.43
N CYS A 159 9.59 7.58 20.31
CA CYS A 159 8.42 6.73 20.14
C CYS A 159 8.86 5.32 19.78
N GLY A 160 8.23 4.31 20.39
CA GLY A 160 8.50 2.90 20.13
C GLY A 160 9.98 2.53 20.33
N THR A 161 10.57 1.92 19.30
CA THR A 161 11.98 1.51 19.28
C THR A 161 12.93 2.62 18.84
N GLY A 162 12.41 3.78 18.45
CA GLY A 162 13.16 4.91 17.93
C GLY A 162 13.35 4.90 16.41
N GLU A 163 12.71 3.98 15.69
CA GLU A 163 12.75 3.91 14.23
C GLU A 163 11.85 4.99 13.61
N CYS A 164 12.13 5.41 12.38
CA CYS A 164 11.36 6.48 11.72
C CYS A 164 9.88 6.13 11.52
N TRP A 165 9.58 4.86 11.30
CA TRP A 165 8.22 4.36 11.10
C TRP A 165 7.41 4.19 12.40
N ASP A 166 8.07 4.20 13.57
CA ASP A 166 7.40 3.97 14.86
C ASP A 166 6.31 5.02 15.14
N LEU A 167 6.54 6.29 14.80
CA LEU A 167 5.56 7.36 15.02
C LEU A 167 4.23 7.08 14.31
N ALA A 168 4.27 6.70 13.03
CA ALA A 168 3.06 6.40 12.26
C ALA A 168 2.43 5.07 12.71
N SER A 169 3.26 4.02 12.89
CA SER A 169 2.80 2.70 13.34
C SER A 169 2.09 2.76 14.69
N ASP A 170 2.67 3.42 15.67
CA ASP A 170 2.11 3.46 17.02
C ASP A 170 0.94 4.43 17.13
N ALA A 171 0.91 5.50 16.32
CA ALA A 171 -0.29 6.33 16.16
C ALA A 171 -1.49 5.52 15.63
N PHE A 172 -1.27 4.60 14.68
CA PHE A 172 -2.35 3.70 14.22
C PHE A 172 -2.80 2.73 15.32
N LYS A 173 -1.85 2.16 16.07
CA LYS A 173 -2.18 1.26 17.20
C LYS A 173 -2.91 2.00 18.32
N TYR A 174 -2.67 3.30 18.49
CA TYR A 174 -3.35 4.13 19.48
C TYR A 174 -4.89 4.09 19.31
N PHE A 175 -5.40 3.89 18.10
CA PHE A 175 -6.85 3.75 17.88
C PHE A 175 -7.45 2.47 18.45
N ALA A 176 -6.65 1.46 18.80
CA ALA A 176 -7.14 0.22 19.38
C ALA A 176 -7.81 0.39 20.75
N GLN A 177 -7.64 1.55 21.40
CA GLN A 177 -8.31 1.89 22.66
C GLN A 177 -9.72 2.46 22.47
N PHE A 178 -10.12 2.81 21.25
CA PHE A 178 -11.41 3.43 20.95
C PHE A 178 -12.31 2.45 20.19
N ASP A 179 -13.20 1.76 20.90
CA ASP A 179 -14.10 0.77 20.31
C ASP A 179 -15.10 1.35 19.29
N TYR A 180 -15.32 2.67 19.34
CA TYR A 180 -16.26 3.39 18.49
C TYR A 180 -15.61 4.00 17.24
N VAL A 181 -14.28 3.95 17.11
CA VAL A 181 -13.56 4.46 15.94
C VAL A 181 -13.19 3.27 15.05
N PRO A 182 -13.56 3.26 13.76
CA PRO A 182 -13.13 2.21 12.86
C PRO A 182 -11.60 2.15 12.81
N LYS A 183 -11.03 0.95 12.90
CA LYS A 183 -9.58 0.77 12.96
C LYS A 183 -8.94 1.24 11.66
N PRO A 184 -7.92 2.12 11.72
CA PRO A 184 -7.22 2.55 10.52
C PRO A 184 -6.48 1.36 9.90
N LEU A 185 -6.31 1.40 8.58
CA LEU A 185 -5.38 0.54 7.86
C LEU A 185 -3.97 0.78 8.41
N GLY A 186 -3.39 -0.24 9.04
CA GLY A 186 -2.02 -0.17 9.54
C GLY A 186 -0.99 -0.03 8.41
N SER A 187 0.20 0.48 8.75
CA SER A 187 1.32 0.54 7.82
C SER A 187 1.66 -0.85 7.27
N THR A 188 1.69 -0.98 5.94
CA THR A 188 2.04 -2.20 5.22
C THR A 188 3.26 -1.93 4.35
N ALA A 189 4.45 -2.29 4.86
CA ALA A 189 5.73 -1.83 4.32
C ALA A 189 5.76 -0.29 4.17
N ARG A 190 5.63 0.23 2.95
CA ARG A 190 5.70 1.66 2.62
C ARG A 190 4.34 2.30 2.29
N THR A 191 3.25 1.57 2.55
CA THR A 191 1.88 2.04 2.33
C THR A 191 1.19 2.30 3.67
N HIS A 192 0.66 3.51 3.83
CA HIS A 192 0.11 3.98 5.12
C HIS A 192 -1.36 4.42 5.05
N GLY A 193 -2.08 4.01 4.01
CA GLY A 193 -3.48 4.38 3.79
C GLY A 193 -3.82 4.65 2.33
N HIS A 194 -4.78 5.55 2.10
CA HIS A 194 -5.14 6.00 0.76
C HIS A 194 -4.05 6.92 0.20
N LEU A 195 -3.52 6.62 -0.99
CA LEU A 195 -2.51 7.46 -1.63
C LEU A 195 -3.09 8.83 -2.03
N ILE A 196 -2.49 9.92 -1.55
CA ILE A 196 -2.87 11.31 -1.89
C ILE A 196 -1.94 11.87 -2.97
N PHE A 197 -0.65 11.58 -2.87
CA PHE A 197 0.35 12.08 -3.80
C PHE A 197 1.49 11.08 -3.96
N GLU A 198 1.99 10.94 -5.17
CA GLU A 198 3.21 10.19 -5.48
C GLU A 198 4.09 11.00 -6.43
N GLY A 199 5.41 11.03 -6.22
CA GLY A 199 6.30 11.81 -7.07
C GLY A 199 7.76 11.45 -6.95
N LYS A 200 8.55 11.85 -7.95
CA LYS A 200 10.00 11.65 -7.99
C LYS A 200 10.74 12.83 -8.62
N ALA A 201 12.04 12.89 -8.37
CA ALA A 201 12.97 13.79 -9.04
C ALA A 201 14.21 13.04 -9.54
N VAL A 202 14.75 13.47 -10.67
CA VAL A 202 15.99 12.93 -11.27
C VAL A 202 16.96 14.05 -11.65
N GLY A 203 17.19 14.96 -10.71
CA GLY A 203 18.08 16.11 -10.87
C GLY A 203 17.52 17.37 -10.25
N ALA A 204 18.32 18.43 -10.27
CA ALA A 204 17.90 19.73 -9.77
C ALA A 204 16.96 20.42 -10.76
N GLY A 205 15.77 20.84 -10.31
CA GLY A 205 14.89 21.76 -11.05
C GLY A 205 13.44 21.28 -11.06
N LEU A 206 12.48 22.18 -11.19
CA LEU A 206 11.05 21.84 -11.25
C LEU A 206 10.70 21.06 -12.53
N GLU A 207 11.48 21.23 -13.57
CA GLU A 207 11.41 20.51 -14.84
C GLU A 207 11.83 19.04 -14.71
N ASN A 208 12.66 18.71 -13.71
CA ASN A 208 13.17 17.36 -13.45
C ASN A 208 12.34 16.60 -12.41
N GLN A 209 11.18 17.15 -12.05
CA GLN A 209 10.23 16.58 -11.14
C GLN A 209 8.98 16.10 -11.90
N ILE A 210 8.48 14.94 -11.50
CA ILE A 210 7.22 14.38 -12.00
C ILE A 210 6.46 13.79 -10.82
N GLY A 211 5.15 13.96 -10.82
CA GLY A 211 4.28 13.42 -9.77
C GLY A 211 2.85 13.35 -10.22
N ARG A 212 2.02 12.79 -9.35
CA ARG A 212 0.61 12.53 -9.59
C ARG A 212 -0.19 12.72 -8.32
N TRP A 213 -1.27 13.48 -8.45
CA TRP A 213 -2.28 13.61 -7.40
C TRP A 213 -3.27 12.46 -7.48
N ARG A 214 -3.69 11.95 -6.33
CA ARG A 214 -4.60 10.81 -6.20
C ARG A 214 -5.74 11.14 -5.23
N GLY A 215 -6.94 10.70 -5.60
CA GLY A 215 -8.17 11.00 -4.86
C GLY A 215 -8.73 12.40 -5.13
N GLY A 216 -9.88 12.67 -4.50
CA GLY A 216 -10.67 13.88 -4.74
C GLY A 216 -10.37 15.07 -3.84
N ASP A 217 -9.53 14.92 -2.81
CA ASP A 217 -9.25 16.04 -1.90
C ASP A 217 -8.34 17.09 -2.54
N ASP A 218 -8.44 18.32 -2.05
CA ASP A 218 -7.79 19.50 -2.60
C ASP A 218 -6.46 19.85 -1.93
N ARG A 219 -6.06 19.09 -0.91
CA ARG A 219 -4.87 19.37 -0.10
C ARG A 219 -4.29 18.13 0.57
N VAL A 220 -3.01 18.26 0.90
CA VAL A 220 -2.38 17.43 1.92
C VAL A 220 -2.83 17.97 3.27
N ARG A 221 -3.20 17.07 4.18
CA ARG A 221 -3.76 17.44 5.48
C ARG A 221 -2.84 17.04 6.61
N ARG A 222 -3.00 17.74 7.72
CA ARG A 222 -2.50 17.29 9.01
C ARG A 222 -2.97 15.86 9.33
N GLY A 223 -2.03 15.04 9.80
CA GLY A 223 -2.19 13.61 10.06
C GLY A 223 -1.92 12.71 8.86
N ASP A 224 -1.73 13.26 7.65
CA ASP A 224 -1.24 12.47 6.52
C ASP A 224 0.19 11.96 6.81
N ILE A 225 0.56 10.83 6.21
CA ILE A 225 1.86 10.17 6.40
C ILE A 225 2.68 10.35 5.13
N VAL A 226 3.90 10.85 5.26
CA VAL A 226 4.85 10.92 4.15
C VAL A 226 5.89 9.83 4.25
N GLN A 227 6.16 9.20 3.12
CA GLN A 227 7.16 8.16 2.95
C GLN A 227 8.16 8.61 1.88
N TRP A 228 9.46 8.55 2.18
CA TRP A 228 10.53 8.84 1.24
C TRP A 228 11.35 7.59 0.92
N ILE A 229 11.84 7.51 -0.32
CA ILE A 229 12.82 6.50 -0.75
C ILE A 229 13.95 7.21 -1.50
N THR A 230 15.17 7.06 -0.99
CA THR A 230 16.42 7.61 -1.54
C THR A 230 16.37 9.10 -1.85
N ALA A 231 15.53 9.84 -1.12
CA ALA A 231 15.23 11.22 -1.40
C ALA A 231 16.36 12.15 -0.98
N LYS A 232 16.73 13.08 -1.85
CA LYS A 232 17.66 14.16 -1.53
C LYS A 232 16.97 15.51 -1.71
N LEU A 233 16.96 16.30 -0.64
CA LEU A 233 16.40 17.65 -0.63
C LEU A 233 17.49 18.68 -0.38
N LYS A 234 17.48 19.75 -1.18
CA LYS A 234 18.34 20.91 -0.92
C LYS A 234 17.75 21.75 0.20
N MET A 235 18.53 22.04 1.23
CA MET A 235 18.11 22.84 2.38
C MET A 235 18.38 24.33 2.13
N PRO A 236 17.62 25.25 2.77
CA PRO A 236 17.79 26.70 2.60
C PRO A 236 19.18 27.22 2.95
N ASN A 237 19.88 26.56 3.88
CA ASN A 237 21.25 26.88 4.28
C ASN A 237 22.32 26.44 3.26
N GLY A 238 21.90 25.92 2.10
CA GLY A 238 22.80 25.37 1.07
C GLY A 238 23.24 23.93 1.32
N GLY A 239 22.89 23.34 2.46
CA GLY A 239 23.13 21.92 2.74
C GLY A 239 22.16 20.99 2.00
N GLU A 240 22.37 19.70 2.17
CA GLU A 240 21.49 18.65 1.63
C GLU A 240 20.97 17.78 2.77
N ALA A 241 19.69 17.44 2.73
CA ALA A 241 19.10 16.40 3.55
C ALA A 241 18.95 15.15 2.70
N THR A 242 19.53 14.04 3.15
CA THR A 242 19.26 12.71 2.58
C THR A 242 18.23 12.04 3.47
N MET A 243 17.11 11.63 2.88
CA MET A 243 16.03 10.88 3.52
C MET A 243 15.88 9.55 2.82
N GLY A 244 15.62 8.51 3.60
CA GLY A 244 15.34 7.20 3.06
C GLY A 244 16.52 6.53 2.35
N ALA A 245 17.62 6.36 3.08
CA ALA A 245 18.67 5.41 2.70
C ALA A 245 18.63 4.21 3.68
N PRO A 246 17.66 3.27 3.56
CA PRO A 246 16.81 3.03 2.38
C PRO A 246 15.38 3.61 2.41
N ASP A 247 14.84 3.98 3.57
CA ASP A 247 13.47 4.48 3.73
C ASP A 247 13.32 5.44 4.93
N HIS A 248 12.38 6.39 4.83
CA HIS A 248 12.08 7.32 5.92
C HIS A 248 10.59 7.63 5.94
N THR A 249 10.01 7.69 7.13
CA THR A 249 8.59 7.95 7.35
C THR A 249 8.44 9.11 8.32
N ALA A 250 7.47 9.97 8.08
CA ALA A 250 7.11 11.03 9.02
C ALA A 250 5.61 11.34 8.98
N VAL A 251 5.13 11.99 10.03
CA VAL A 251 3.74 12.43 10.16
C VAL A 251 3.67 13.91 9.77
N ILE A 252 2.79 14.25 8.83
CA ILE A 252 2.52 15.63 8.43
C ILE A 252 1.66 16.28 9.51
N VAL A 253 2.08 17.45 9.99
CA VAL A 253 1.45 18.14 11.13
C VAL A 253 0.81 19.48 10.76
N SER A 254 0.82 19.84 9.47
CA SER A 254 0.15 21.04 8.97
C SER A 254 -0.43 20.80 7.59
N ASP A 255 -1.59 21.40 7.32
CA ASP A 255 -2.21 21.39 6.01
C ASP A 255 -1.32 22.08 4.97
N CYS A 256 -1.32 21.54 3.76
CA CYS A 256 -0.61 22.10 2.62
C CYS A 256 -1.50 22.07 1.38
N VAL A 257 -1.87 23.25 0.90
CA VAL A 257 -2.70 23.42 -0.30
C VAL A 257 -1.76 23.55 -1.52
N PRO A 258 -1.86 22.65 -2.51
CA PRO A 258 -1.09 22.76 -3.74
C PRO A 258 -1.30 24.11 -4.42
N SER A 259 -0.24 24.61 -5.06
CA SER A 259 -0.24 25.86 -5.84
C SER A 259 -1.04 25.77 -7.16
N VAL A 260 -1.49 24.57 -7.52
CA VAL A 260 -2.30 24.27 -8.70
C VAL A 260 -3.59 23.58 -8.28
N GLN A 261 -4.64 23.68 -9.09
CA GLN A 261 -5.82 22.85 -8.88
C GLN A 261 -5.47 21.37 -9.09
N VAL A 262 -6.03 20.51 -8.25
CA VAL A 262 -5.76 19.08 -8.26
C VAL A 262 -7.05 18.27 -8.38
N ARG A 263 -6.95 17.10 -8.98
CA ARG A 263 -7.98 16.04 -9.03
C ARG A 263 -7.28 14.71 -9.25
N ASP A 264 -7.96 13.60 -8.96
CA ASP A 264 -7.39 12.27 -9.15
C ASP A 264 -6.81 12.10 -10.57
N GLY A 265 -5.59 11.56 -10.62
CA GLY A 265 -4.85 11.30 -11.85
C GLY A 265 -4.16 12.51 -12.48
N MET A 266 -4.34 13.73 -11.94
CA MET A 266 -3.62 14.89 -12.48
C MET A 266 -2.12 14.80 -12.22
N ILE A 267 -1.35 15.21 -13.22
CA ILE A 267 0.08 15.44 -13.06
C ILE A 267 0.25 16.65 -12.15
N VAL A 268 0.93 16.44 -11.04
CA VAL A 268 1.27 17.46 -10.05
C VAL A 268 2.71 17.23 -9.67
N LYS A 269 3.56 18.24 -9.80
CA LYS A 269 4.97 18.11 -9.44
C LYS A 269 5.12 18.23 -7.92
N PRO A 270 6.10 17.54 -7.31
CA PRO A 270 6.47 17.76 -5.91
C PRO A 270 6.51 19.26 -5.51
N GLY A 271 7.19 20.11 -6.29
CA GLY A 271 7.24 21.54 -6.00
C GLY A 271 5.94 22.32 -6.17
N GLU A 272 4.92 21.75 -6.84
CA GLU A 272 3.58 22.32 -6.91
C GLU A 272 2.72 21.96 -5.70
N VAL A 273 3.04 20.86 -5.00
CA VAL A 273 2.42 20.50 -3.71
C VAL A 273 2.78 21.55 -2.65
N GLY A 274 4.04 21.99 -2.61
CA GLY A 274 4.51 23.07 -1.75
C GLY A 274 5.38 22.61 -0.58
N THR A 275 5.27 23.28 0.56
CA THR A 275 6.05 22.98 1.76
C THR A 275 5.24 22.11 2.71
N ILE A 276 5.77 20.95 3.07
CA ILE A 276 5.21 20.09 4.11
C ILE A 276 5.91 20.35 5.44
N GLU A 277 5.15 20.31 6.52
CA GLU A 277 5.64 20.37 7.89
C GLU A 277 5.37 19.04 8.56
N VAL A 278 6.41 18.44 9.13
CA VAL A 278 6.34 17.07 9.66
C VAL A 278 6.91 16.99 11.07
N VAL A 279 6.47 15.99 11.81
CA VAL A 279 7.20 15.43 12.95
C VAL A 279 7.82 14.10 12.52
N GLU A 280 9.13 14.00 12.70
CA GLU A 280 9.93 12.85 12.31
C GLU A 280 10.88 12.43 13.42
N GLN A 281 11.31 11.17 13.38
CA GLN A 281 12.36 10.64 14.25
C GLN A 281 13.26 9.68 13.47
N GLY A 282 14.34 9.24 14.11
CA GLY A 282 15.13 8.11 13.64
C GLY A 282 16.07 7.61 14.73
N LYS A 283 16.80 6.52 14.44
CA LYS A 283 17.68 5.84 15.43
C LYS A 283 18.58 6.77 16.23
N SER A 284 19.08 7.82 15.58
CA SER A 284 20.02 8.78 16.17
C SER A 284 19.40 10.16 16.40
N THR A 285 18.12 10.36 16.08
CA THR A 285 17.45 11.66 16.14
C THR A 285 16.12 11.51 16.86
N ALA A 286 16.04 12.07 18.07
CA ALA A 286 14.79 12.15 18.81
C ALA A 286 13.71 12.91 18.00
N PRO A 287 12.42 12.65 18.27
CA PRO A 287 11.30 13.31 17.61
C PRO A 287 11.45 14.83 17.54
N LYS A 288 11.40 15.34 16.31
CA LYS A 288 11.54 16.78 16.03
C LYS A 288 10.62 17.20 14.90
N ARG A 289 10.31 18.48 14.90
CA ARG A 289 9.61 19.14 13.81
C ARG A 289 10.58 19.59 12.72
N ALA A 290 10.18 19.40 11.48
CA ALA A 290 10.93 19.82 10.31
C ALA A 290 10.00 20.36 9.22
N LYS A 291 10.54 21.22 8.35
CA LYS A 291 9.84 21.77 7.19
C LYS A 291 10.63 21.47 5.92
N TYR A 292 9.92 20.96 4.92
CA TYR A 292 10.50 20.57 3.64
C TYR A 292 9.75 21.22 2.50
N ASP A 293 10.43 22.12 1.79
CA ASP A 293 9.95 22.64 0.52
C ASP A 293 10.18 21.58 -0.57
N LEU A 294 9.10 20.97 -1.07
CA LEU A 294 9.17 19.88 -2.05
C LEU A 294 9.69 20.35 -3.42
N LYS A 295 9.75 21.67 -3.69
CA LYS A 295 10.49 22.23 -4.84
C LYS A 295 11.98 21.94 -4.76
N MET A 296 12.49 21.67 -3.55
CA MET A 296 13.88 21.35 -3.31
C MET A 296 14.22 19.88 -3.45
N LEU A 297 13.25 19.01 -3.75
CA LEU A 297 13.52 17.60 -4.08
C LEU A 297 14.37 17.53 -5.35
N ARG A 298 15.54 16.89 -5.23
CA ARG A 298 16.55 16.74 -6.29
C ARG A 298 16.66 15.32 -6.81
N GLU A 299 16.46 14.34 -5.94
CA GLU A 299 16.60 12.92 -6.26
C GLU A 299 15.64 12.13 -5.40
N GLY A 300 15.29 10.93 -5.86
CA GLY A 300 14.49 9.96 -5.14
C GLY A 300 12.99 10.18 -5.30
N GLU A 301 12.24 9.46 -4.47
CA GLU A 301 10.79 9.30 -4.60
C GLU A 301 10.11 9.61 -3.26
N LEU A 302 8.85 10.07 -3.33
CA LEU A 302 8.01 10.24 -2.16
C LEU A 302 6.55 9.85 -2.44
N TRP A 303 5.87 9.46 -1.38
CA TRP A 303 4.43 9.21 -1.33
C TRP A 303 3.86 9.90 -0.11
N ILE A 304 2.65 10.45 -0.25
CA ILE A 304 1.85 10.98 0.84
C ILE A 304 0.57 10.17 0.91
N TYR A 305 0.26 9.62 2.08
CA TYR A 305 -0.90 8.79 2.33
C TYR A 305 -1.81 9.45 3.36
N ARG A 306 -3.11 9.33 3.13
CA ARG A 306 -4.13 9.61 4.13
C ARG A 306 -4.46 8.34 4.90
N PRO A 307 -4.39 8.36 6.24
CA PRO A 307 -4.95 7.31 7.06
C PRO A 307 -6.44 7.12 6.77
N VAL A 308 -6.87 5.88 6.60
CA VAL A 308 -8.25 5.51 6.26
C VAL A 308 -8.64 4.24 6.99
N GLY A 309 -9.94 4.03 7.22
CA GLY A 309 -10.46 2.80 7.83
C GLY A 309 -10.23 1.60 6.93
N MET A 310 -9.78 0.49 7.52
CA MET A 310 -9.40 -0.70 6.74
C MET A 310 -10.59 -1.29 5.99
N VAL A 311 -11.69 -1.55 6.67
CA VAL A 311 -12.89 -2.17 6.09
C VAL A 311 -13.57 -1.21 5.13
N GLU A 312 -13.64 0.08 5.47
CA GLU A 312 -14.24 1.10 4.63
C GLU A 312 -13.51 1.25 3.30
N TYR A 313 -12.16 1.21 3.33
CA TYR A 313 -11.36 1.44 2.13
C TYR A 313 -11.14 0.18 1.31
N LEU A 314 -10.86 -0.94 1.97
CA LEU A 314 -10.53 -2.20 1.31
C LEU A 314 -11.75 -3.11 1.10
N GLY A 315 -12.87 -2.79 1.74
CA GLY A 315 -14.11 -3.58 1.69
C GLY A 315 -14.10 -4.81 2.61
N THR A 316 -13.00 -5.11 3.31
CA THR A 316 -12.87 -6.29 4.18
C THR A 316 -11.64 -6.21 5.09
N ASP A 317 -11.68 -6.96 6.19
CA ASP A 317 -10.51 -7.36 6.98
C ASP A 317 -9.66 -8.42 6.24
N VAL A 318 -8.41 -8.61 6.70
CA VAL A 318 -7.56 -9.72 6.23
C VAL A 318 -8.00 -11.01 6.92
N VAL A 319 -8.71 -11.86 6.18
CA VAL A 319 -9.08 -13.21 6.60
C VAL A 319 -8.70 -14.25 5.54
N PRO A 320 -8.25 -15.47 5.91
CA PRO A 320 -7.76 -16.47 4.96
C PRO A 320 -8.77 -16.93 3.91
N LYS A 321 -10.06 -16.92 4.24
CA LYS A 321 -11.15 -17.25 3.31
C LYS A 321 -11.72 -15.95 2.74
N CYS A 322 -11.92 -15.89 1.42
CA CYS A 322 -12.59 -14.75 0.81
C CYS A 322 -14.00 -14.61 1.39
N PRO A 323 -14.37 -13.46 1.99
CA PRO A 323 -15.71 -13.28 2.52
C PRO A 323 -16.75 -13.24 1.39
N GLU A 324 -17.92 -13.84 1.63
CA GLU A 324 -18.99 -13.97 0.61
C GLU A 324 -19.56 -12.63 0.13
N HIS A 325 -19.46 -11.58 0.96
CA HIS A 325 -19.97 -10.24 0.64
C HIS A 325 -18.97 -9.38 -0.15
N VAL A 326 -17.73 -9.85 -0.31
CA VAL A 326 -16.71 -9.12 -1.06
C VAL A 326 -16.86 -9.42 -2.54
N GLY A 327 -16.98 -8.38 -3.36
CA GLY A 327 -17.05 -8.48 -4.83
C GLY A 327 -15.72 -8.86 -5.48
N ALA A 328 -15.07 -9.92 -5.01
CA ALA A 328 -13.80 -10.39 -5.53
C ALA A 328 -13.95 -10.97 -6.95
N LEU A 329 -12.93 -10.76 -7.77
CA LEU A 329 -12.85 -11.24 -9.14
C LEU A 329 -12.19 -12.62 -9.17
N SER A 330 -12.62 -13.50 -10.07
CA SER A 330 -11.96 -14.79 -10.34
C SER A 330 -11.22 -14.74 -11.67
N ILE A 331 -10.20 -15.59 -11.81
CA ILE A 331 -9.47 -15.80 -13.07
C ILE A 331 -9.94 -17.04 -13.82
#